data_AF-A0A7V6TGC7-F1
#
_entry.id   AF-A0A7V6TGC7-F1
#
_cell.length_a   1.000
_cell.length_b   1.000
_cell.length_c   1.000
_cell.angle_alpha   90.00
_cell.angle_beta   90.00
_cell.angle_gamma   90.00
#
_symmetry.space_group_name_H-M   'P 1'
#
loop_
_entity.id
_entity.type
_entity.pdbx_description
1 polymer ?
#
loop_
_entity_poly.entity_id
_entity_poly.type
_entity_poly.pdbx_seq_one_letter_code
_entity_poly.pdbx_strand_id
1 'polypeptide(L)'
;MKPSFTTRIRLLLGLLFMLIVIQFIAILASINVAEDIYVLAKDIQSIMLAFSFLIFLYIAFLVNYLPYKLKQSEKRLEALISEISKGNYEIDIDSYMAEEDTNFHTLLSAISEMLKGIYRFDDAKTAKIYEHHQRILLLINLLNQECLILNIEGEIIYMNDSFRRQHPEISDDVVIGERIIRDKGEAAVFDTISEALRDGNNIYDFKANKNN
;
A
#
# COMPACT_ATOMS: atom_id res chain seq x y z
N MET A 1 10.00 -13.98 -24.38
CA MET A 1 10.68 -13.20 -23.32
C MET A 1 10.96 -11.81 -23.84
N LYS A 2 10.35 -10.76 -23.27
CA LYS A 2 10.66 -9.37 -23.64
C LYS A 2 12.12 -9.09 -23.25
N PRO A 3 12.98 -8.57 -24.14
CA PRO A 3 14.37 -8.32 -23.78
C PRO A 3 14.43 -7.22 -22.73
N SER A 4 15.18 -7.47 -21.64
CA SER A 4 15.44 -6.52 -20.55
C SER A 4 15.93 -5.18 -21.10
N PHE A 5 15.61 -4.09 -20.41
CA PHE A 5 16.12 -2.75 -20.67
C PHE A 5 17.64 -2.74 -20.94
N THR A 6 18.42 -3.50 -20.17
CA THR A 6 19.87 -3.61 -20.36
C THR A 6 20.23 -4.33 -21.66
N THR A 7 19.48 -5.36 -22.04
CA THR A 7 19.63 -6.06 -23.32
C THR A 7 19.29 -5.15 -24.49
N ARG A 8 18.25 -4.31 -24.37
CA ARG A 8 17.90 -3.32 -25.41
C ARG A 8 18.96 -2.25 -25.57
N ILE A 9 19.53 -1.75 -24.47
CA ILE A 9 20.68 -0.83 -24.52
C ILE A 9 21.87 -1.49 -25.20
N ARG A 10 22.21 -2.74 -24.81
CA ARG A 10 23.31 -3.47 -25.44
C ARG A 10 23.08 -3.68 -26.94
N LEU A 11 21.85 -3.96 -27.36
CA LEU A 11 21.49 -4.07 -28.78
C LEU A 11 21.66 -2.73 -29.50
N LEU A 12 21.19 -1.62 -28.92
CA LEU A 12 21.34 -0.28 -29.49
C LEU A 12 22.82 0.13 -29.61
N LEU A 13 23.64 -0.17 -28.59
CA LEU A 13 25.09 0.04 -28.64
C LEU A 13 25.77 -0.88 -29.65
N GLY A 14 25.33 -2.14 -29.75
CA GLY A 14 25.82 -3.10 -30.74
C GLY A 14 25.54 -2.65 -32.17
N LEU A 15 24.37 -2.04 -32.42
CA LEU A 15 24.03 -1.47 -33.73
C LEU A 15 24.92 -0.27 -34.07
N LEU A 16 25.19 0.62 -33.10
CA LEU A 16 26.15 1.71 -33.30
C LEU A 16 27.55 1.17 -33.63
N PHE A 17 28.01 0.14 -32.92
CA PHE A 17 29.30 -0.50 -33.19
C PHE A 17 29.33 -1.13 -34.58
N MET A 18 28.26 -1.84 -34.98
CA MET A 18 28.11 -2.41 -36.31
C MET A 18 28.18 -1.32 -37.39
N LEU A 19 27.59 -0.15 -37.15
CA LEU A 19 27.62 0.96 -38.07
C LEU A 19 29.03 1.53 -38.27
N ILE A 20 29.82 1.62 -37.19
CA ILE A 20 31.24 2.01 -37.24
C ILE A 20 32.06 0.97 -38.00
N VAL A 21 31.79 -0.32 -37.78
CA VAL A 21 32.47 -1.41 -38.53
C VAL A 21 32.15 -1.33 -40.02
N ILE A 22 30.89 -1.07 -40.40
CA ILE A 22 30.50 -0.89 -41.80
C ILE A 22 31.20 0.32 -42.41
N GLN A 23 31.29 1.45 -41.69
CA GLN A 23 32.05 2.62 -42.13
C GLN A 23 33.52 2.26 -42.39
N PHE A 24 34.14 1.52 -41.47
CA PHE A 24 35.53 1.11 -41.60
C PHE A 24 35.75 0.21 -42.82
N ILE A 25 34.86 -0.76 -43.06
CA ILE A 25 34.90 -1.64 -44.22
C ILE A 25 34.73 -0.83 -45.53
N ALA A 26 33.82 0.14 -45.55
CA ALA A 26 33.61 1.00 -46.72
C ALA A 26 34.86 1.82 -47.06
N ILE A 27 35.57 2.34 -46.06
CA ILE A 27 36.84 3.03 -46.25
C ILE A 27 37.90 2.08 -46.83
N LEU A 28 38.04 0.86 -46.29
CA LEU A 28 38.96 -0.14 -46.83
C LEU A 28 38.64 -0.54 -48.27
N ALA A 29 37.36 -0.68 -48.61
CA ALA A 29 36.92 -0.97 -49.97
C ALA A 29 37.28 0.18 -50.94
N SER A 30 37.11 1.44 -50.51
CA SER A 30 37.50 2.61 -51.31
C SER A 30 39.02 2.65 -51.57
N ILE A 31 39.84 2.28 -50.58
CA ILE A 31 41.31 2.17 -50.73
C ILE A 31 41.69 1.12 -51.77
N ASN A 32 41.02 -0.04 -51.80
CA ASN A 32 41.33 -1.12 -52.74
C ASN A 32 40.93 -0.81 -54.20
N VAL A 33 39.98 0.09 -54.42
CA VAL A 33 39.45 0.41 -55.76
C VAL A 33 40.13 1.63 -56.38
N ALA A 34 40.76 2.48 -55.58
CA ALA A 34 41.27 3.76 -56.07
C ALA A 34 42.54 3.63 -56.92
N GLU A 35 42.49 4.20 -58.13
CA GLU A 35 43.62 4.30 -59.07
C GLU A 35 44.40 5.62 -58.91
N ASP A 36 43.78 6.66 -58.33
CA ASP A 36 44.36 8.00 -58.13
C ASP A 36 44.13 8.48 -56.67
N ILE A 37 45.17 9.07 -56.09
CA ILE A 37 45.18 9.63 -54.72
C ILE A 37 44.12 10.73 -54.57
N TYR A 38 43.89 11.54 -55.60
CA TYR A 38 42.91 12.63 -55.52
C TYR A 38 41.47 12.11 -55.44
N VAL A 39 41.15 11.07 -56.22
CA VAL A 39 39.83 10.41 -56.20
C VAL A 39 39.63 9.69 -54.86
N LEU A 40 40.67 9.00 -54.36
CA LEU A 40 40.63 8.34 -53.05
C LEU A 40 40.32 9.31 -51.91
N ALA A 41 40.99 10.47 -51.86
CA ALA A 41 40.80 11.45 -50.81
C ALA A 41 39.35 11.99 -50.78
N LYS A 42 38.77 12.24 -51.97
CA LYS A 42 37.40 12.71 -52.12
C LYS A 42 36.38 11.65 -51.68
N ASP A 43 36.61 10.39 -52.03
CA ASP A 43 35.70 9.29 -51.67
C ASP A 43 35.73 9.00 -50.16
N ILE A 44 36.92 8.98 -49.54
CA ILE A 44 37.06 8.84 -48.09
C ILE A 44 36.37 10.00 -47.35
N GLN A 45 36.58 11.25 -47.80
CA GLN A 45 35.92 12.41 -47.18
C GLN A 45 34.40 12.30 -47.27
N SER A 46 33.87 11.89 -48.41
CA SER A 46 32.42 11.75 -48.62
C SER A 46 31.83 10.64 -47.73
N ILE A 47 32.50 9.49 -47.64
CA ILE A 47 32.11 8.37 -46.76
C ILE A 47 32.17 8.81 -45.28
N MET A 48 33.26 9.47 -44.87
CA MET A 48 33.40 9.94 -43.49
C MET A 48 32.30 10.93 -43.10
N LEU A 49 31.98 11.89 -43.98
CA LEU A 49 30.96 12.89 -43.70
C LEU A 49 29.57 12.26 -43.62
N ALA A 50 29.24 11.36 -44.55
CA ALA A 50 27.95 10.66 -44.56
C ALA A 50 27.75 9.80 -43.31
N PHE A 51 28.73 8.97 -42.94
CA PHE A 51 28.63 8.13 -41.75
C PHE A 51 28.70 8.94 -40.45
N SER A 52 29.51 10.00 -40.38
CA SER A 52 29.56 10.87 -39.20
C SER A 52 28.21 11.54 -38.95
N PHE A 53 27.54 12.02 -40.01
CA PHE A 53 26.21 12.57 -39.90
C PHE A 53 25.18 11.53 -39.42
N LEU A 54 25.25 10.30 -39.94
CA LEU A 54 24.33 9.24 -39.55
C LEU A 54 24.57 8.76 -38.10
N ILE A 55 25.84 8.64 -37.67
CA ILE A 55 26.22 8.35 -36.29
C ILE A 55 25.72 9.46 -35.36
N PHE A 56 25.88 10.73 -35.75
CA PHE A 56 25.40 11.87 -34.97
C PHE A 56 23.88 11.81 -34.76
N LEU A 57 23.10 11.56 -35.82
CA LEU A 57 21.65 11.37 -35.71
C LEU A 57 21.29 10.21 -34.78
N TYR A 58 22.02 9.09 -34.89
CA TYR A 58 21.81 7.93 -34.04
C TYR A 58 22.11 8.22 -32.56
N ILE A 59 23.20 8.94 -32.26
CA ILE A 59 23.54 9.37 -30.90
C ILE A 59 22.47 10.32 -30.35
N ALA A 60 22.04 11.30 -31.15
CA ALA A 60 20.97 12.22 -30.75
C ALA A 60 19.66 11.48 -30.44
N PHE A 61 19.31 10.47 -31.23
CA PHE A 61 18.19 9.57 -30.95
C PHE A 61 18.39 8.84 -29.63
N LEU A 62 19.57 8.25 -29.40
CA LEU A 62 19.87 7.45 -28.21
C LEU A 62 19.81 8.29 -26.92
N VAL A 63 20.38 9.51 -26.96
CA VAL A 63 20.38 10.46 -25.83
C VAL A 63 18.96 10.88 -25.45
N ASN A 64 18.01 10.96 -26.39
CA ASN A 64 16.63 11.32 -26.08
C ASN A 64 15.77 10.09 -25.69
N TYR A 65 16.00 8.96 -26.37
CA TYR A 65 15.19 7.76 -26.17
C TYR A 65 15.46 7.06 -24.82
N LEU A 66 16.73 6.95 -24.40
CA LEU A 66 17.10 6.32 -23.12
C LEU A 66 16.40 6.97 -21.91
N PRO A 67 16.54 8.29 -21.68
CA PRO A 67 15.96 8.93 -20.50
C PRO A 67 14.44 8.94 -20.54
N TYR A 68 13.83 9.02 -21.73
CA TYR A 68 12.37 8.95 -21.87
C TYR A 68 11.84 7.60 -21.36
N LYS A 69 12.45 6.50 -21.80
CA LYS A 69 12.10 5.13 -21.35
C LYS A 69 12.32 4.93 -19.85
N LEU A 70 13.44 5.43 -19.32
CA LEU A 70 13.76 5.32 -17.88
C LEU A 70 12.75 6.07 -17.01
N LYS A 71 12.46 7.34 -17.35
CA LYS A 71 11.49 8.16 -16.61
C LYS A 71 10.09 7.56 -16.62
N GLN A 72 9.72 6.85 -17.69
CA GLN A 72 8.42 6.20 -17.77
C GLN A 72 8.30 5.04 -16.77
N SER A 73 9.32 4.18 -16.67
CA SER A 73 9.33 3.09 -15.68
C SER A 73 9.42 3.61 -14.24
N GLU A 74 10.22 4.65 -14.00
CA GLU A 74 10.31 5.29 -12.68
C GLU A 74 8.96 5.83 -12.19
N LYS A 75 8.23 6.55 -13.06
CA LYS A 75 6.89 7.08 -12.73
C LYS A 75 5.88 5.98 -12.41
N ARG A 76 5.94 4.84 -13.09
CA ARG A 76 5.06 3.70 -12.81
C ARG A 76 5.35 3.09 -11.44
N LEU A 77 6.62 2.95 -11.10
CA LEU A 77 7.04 2.49 -9.79
C LEU A 77 6.64 3.47 -8.67
N GLU A 78 6.83 4.77 -8.91
CA GLU A 78 6.42 5.82 -7.97
C GLU A 78 4.91 5.80 -7.71
N ALA A 79 4.10 5.61 -8.76
CA ALA A 79 2.65 5.47 -8.63
C ALA A 79 2.27 4.27 -7.77
N LEU A 80 2.89 3.11 -8.01
CA LEU A 80 2.65 1.88 -7.24
C LEU A 80 3.02 2.07 -5.76
N ILE A 81 4.18 2.67 -5.47
CA ILE A 81 4.58 3.00 -4.09
C ILE A 81 3.61 4.00 -3.45
N SER A 82 3.13 4.98 -4.21
CA SER A 82 2.16 5.98 -3.72
C SER A 82 0.82 5.33 -3.35
N GLU A 83 0.35 4.35 -4.11
CA GLU A 83 -0.88 3.60 -3.80
C GLU A 83 -0.73 2.78 -2.52
N ILE A 84 0.39 2.06 -2.36
CA ILE A 84 0.71 1.33 -1.13
C ILE A 84 0.77 2.28 0.07
N SER A 85 1.40 3.45 -0.09
CA SER A 85 1.50 4.46 0.96
C SER A 85 0.16 5.06 1.38
N LYS A 86 -0.85 5.05 0.50
CA LYS A 86 -2.21 5.51 0.80
C LYS A 86 -3.05 4.45 1.51
N GLY A 87 -2.49 3.26 1.75
CA GLY A 87 -3.18 2.14 2.40
C GLY A 87 -4.00 1.29 1.42
N ASN A 88 -3.84 1.48 0.10
CA ASN A 88 -4.43 0.57 -0.88
C ASN A 88 -3.48 -0.60 -1.13
N TYR A 89 -3.75 -1.73 -0.50
CA TYR A 89 -2.92 -2.93 -0.59
C TYR A 89 -3.42 -3.95 -1.63
N GLU A 90 -4.57 -3.71 -2.28
CA GLU A 90 -5.15 -4.57 -3.33
C GLU A 90 -4.51 -4.32 -4.70
N ILE A 91 -3.18 -4.30 -4.75
CA ILE A 91 -2.44 -4.08 -6.00
C ILE A 91 -2.06 -5.44 -6.59
N ASP A 92 -2.50 -5.70 -7.82
CA ASP A 92 -2.09 -6.88 -8.58
C ASP A 92 -0.66 -6.70 -9.11
N ILE A 93 0.33 -7.02 -8.26
CA ILE A 93 1.76 -6.95 -8.61
C ILE A 93 2.12 -7.92 -9.74
N ASP A 94 1.38 -9.00 -9.94
CA ASP A 94 1.68 -10.01 -10.98
C ASP A 94 1.41 -9.44 -12.38
N SER A 95 0.39 -8.59 -12.52
CA SER A 95 0.15 -7.83 -13.76
C SER A 95 1.27 -6.83 -14.06
N TYR A 96 1.77 -6.12 -13.04
CA TYR A 96 2.90 -5.19 -13.17
C TYR A 96 4.20 -5.91 -13.54
N MET A 97 4.45 -7.10 -12.98
CA MET A 97 5.58 -7.97 -13.33
C MET A 97 5.55 -8.44 -14.79
N ALA A 98 4.36 -8.62 -15.38
CA ALA A 98 4.25 -9.07 -16.78
C ALA A 98 4.53 -7.93 -17.80
N GLU A 99 4.33 -6.69 -17.38
CA GLU A 99 4.51 -5.50 -18.22
C GLU A 99 5.89 -4.86 -18.09
N GLU A 100 6.46 -4.86 -16.89
CA GLU A 100 7.73 -4.21 -16.55
C GLU A 100 8.97 -4.98 -17.02
N ASP A 101 10.09 -4.26 -17.08
CA ASP A 101 11.37 -4.84 -17.47
C ASP A 101 11.94 -5.76 -16.38
N THR A 102 12.65 -6.83 -16.78
CA THR A 102 13.19 -7.87 -15.89
C THR A 102 13.98 -7.31 -14.69
N ASN A 103 14.57 -6.12 -14.84
CA ASN A 103 15.36 -5.46 -13.81
C ASN A 103 14.52 -5.02 -12.59
N PHE A 104 13.23 -4.76 -12.77
CA PHE A 104 12.33 -4.34 -11.69
C PHE A 104 11.67 -5.52 -10.99
N HIS A 105 11.79 -6.74 -11.51
CA HIS A 105 11.16 -7.92 -10.90
C HIS A 105 11.66 -8.18 -9.48
N THR A 106 12.95 -8.01 -9.21
CA THR A 106 13.48 -8.18 -7.85
C THR A 106 12.83 -7.22 -6.87
N LEU A 107 12.66 -5.96 -7.29
CA LEU A 107 12.03 -4.94 -6.46
C LEU A 107 10.54 -5.22 -6.27
N LEU A 108 9.81 -5.50 -7.36
CA LEU A 108 8.40 -5.85 -7.31
C LEU A 108 8.16 -7.10 -6.46
N SER A 109 9.08 -8.07 -6.48
CA SER A 109 9.00 -9.29 -5.66
C SER A 109 9.15 -8.97 -4.18
N ALA A 110 10.10 -8.10 -3.83
CA ALA A 110 10.28 -7.64 -2.45
C ALA A 110 9.04 -6.87 -1.95
N ILE A 111 8.43 -6.04 -2.81
CA ILE A 111 7.17 -5.34 -2.49
C ILE A 111 6.03 -6.35 -2.28
N SER A 112 5.92 -7.38 -3.13
CA SER A 112 4.92 -8.44 -2.98
C SER A 112 5.07 -9.20 -1.67
N GLU A 113 6.30 -9.57 -1.31
CA GLU A 113 6.59 -10.21 -0.01
C GLU A 113 6.26 -9.30 1.18
N MET A 114 6.57 -8.01 1.07
CA MET A 114 6.21 -7.02 2.09
C MET A 114 4.70 -6.92 2.26
N LEU A 115 3.93 -6.83 1.17
CA LEU A 115 2.46 -6.78 1.23
C LEU A 115 1.88 -8.04 1.87
N LYS A 116 2.38 -9.23 1.51
CA LYS A 116 1.99 -10.49 2.17
C LYS A 116 2.29 -10.47 3.67
N GLY A 117 3.42 -9.87 4.07
CA GLY A 117 3.77 -9.65 5.46
C GLY A 117 2.77 -8.75 6.20
N ILE A 118 2.38 -7.63 5.57
CA ILE A 118 1.39 -6.69 6.11
C ILE A 118 0.04 -7.36 6.31
N TYR A 119 -0.48 -8.08 5.31
CA TYR A 119 -1.75 -8.80 5.43
C TYR A 119 -1.75 -9.78 6.60
N ARG A 120 -0.70 -10.61 6.72
CA ARG A 120 -0.58 -11.56 7.84
C ARG A 120 -0.50 -10.87 9.19
N PHE A 121 0.14 -9.71 9.25
CA PHE A 121 0.26 -8.92 10.47
C PHE A 121 -1.09 -8.33 10.88
N ASP A 122 -1.86 -7.78 9.94
CA ASP A 122 -3.18 -7.23 10.18
C ASP A 122 -4.18 -8.31 10.60
N ASP A 123 -4.13 -9.50 9.99
CA ASP A 123 -4.91 -10.66 10.42
C ASP A 123 -4.58 -11.07 11.86
N ALA A 124 -3.28 -11.17 12.18
CA ALA A 124 -2.83 -11.52 13.53
C ALA A 124 -3.22 -10.47 14.57
N LYS A 125 -3.16 -9.19 14.21
CA LYS A 125 -3.58 -8.08 15.07
C LYS A 125 -5.08 -8.14 15.33
N THR A 126 -5.88 -8.37 14.29
CA THR A 126 -7.34 -8.53 14.38
C THR A 126 -7.69 -9.71 15.29
N ALA A 127 -7.04 -10.86 15.09
CA ALA A 127 -7.23 -12.03 15.94
C ALA A 127 -6.88 -11.75 17.41
N LYS A 128 -5.79 -11.01 17.66
CA LYS A 128 -5.38 -10.65 19.02
C LYS A 128 -6.32 -9.64 19.67
N ILE A 129 -6.85 -8.67 18.93
CA ILE A 129 -7.88 -7.74 19.43
C ILE A 129 -9.14 -8.52 19.81
N TYR A 130 -9.57 -9.46 18.97
CA TYR A 130 -10.71 -10.32 19.26
C TYR A 130 -10.48 -11.18 20.51
N GLU A 131 -9.31 -11.82 20.63
CA GLU A 131 -8.93 -12.59 21.82
C GLU A 131 -8.96 -11.75 23.10
N HIS A 132 -8.40 -10.54 23.06
CA HIS A 132 -8.42 -9.62 24.20
C HIS A 132 -9.85 -9.19 24.55
N HIS A 133 -10.67 -8.88 23.54
CA HIS A 133 -12.07 -8.54 23.74
C HIS A 133 -12.82 -9.68 24.45
N GLN A 134 -12.70 -10.91 23.96
CA GLN A 134 -13.32 -12.09 24.58
C GLN A 134 -12.83 -12.34 26.01
N ARG A 135 -11.53 -12.19 26.27
CA ARG A 135 -10.97 -12.32 27.62
C ARG A 135 -11.54 -11.29 28.58
N ILE A 136 -11.70 -10.04 28.14
CA ILE A 136 -12.28 -8.97 28.98
C ILE A 136 -13.72 -9.31 29.31
N LEU A 137 -14.54 -9.72 28.34
CA LEU A 137 -15.94 -10.10 28.59
C LEU A 137 -16.04 -11.27 29.58
N LEU A 138 -15.19 -12.29 29.42
CA LEU A 138 -15.14 -13.42 30.35
C LEU A 138 -14.79 -12.97 31.77
N LEU A 139 -13.80 -12.08 31.92
CA LEU A 139 -13.42 -11.54 33.22
C LEU A 139 -14.57 -10.75 33.86
N ILE A 140 -15.28 -9.92 33.08
CA ILE A 140 -16.43 -9.16 33.57
C ILE A 140 -17.56 -10.10 34.03
N ASN A 141 -17.78 -11.22 33.35
CA ASN A 141 -18.79 -12.22 33.74
C ASN A 141 -18.41 -13.02 34.99
N LEU A 142 -17.12 -13.16 35.28
CA LEU A 142 -16.65 -13.81 36.50
C LEU A 142 -16.78 -12.90 37.75
N LEU A 143 -17.02 -11.60 37.57
CA LEU A 143 -17.26 -10.70 38.69
C LEU A 143 -18.60 -11.02 39.36
N ASN A 144 -18.59 -11.07 40.69
CA ASN A 144 -19.82 -11.19 41.48
C ASN A 144 -20.61 -9.88 41.52
N GLN A 145 -19.96 -8.75 41.21
CA GLN A 145 -20.59 -7.44 41.14
C GLN A 145 -21.43 -7.30 39.87
N GLU A 146 -22.50 -6.53 39.96
CA GLU A 146 -23.33 -6.15 38.83
C GLU A 146 -22.58 -5.13 37.95
N CYS A 147 -22.41 -5.45 36.67
CA CYS A 147 -21.71 -4.59 35.72
C CYS A 147 -22.57 -4.33 34.49
N LEU A 148 -22.64 -3.07 34.13
CA LEU A 148 -23.43 -2.54 33.03
C LEU A 148 -22.58 -1.54 32.23
N ILE A 149 -22.54 -1.71 30.91
CA ILE A 149 -21.84 -0.79 30.00
C ILE A 149 -22.88 -0.17 29.09
N LEU A 150 -22.91 1.15 29.06
CA LEU A 150 -23.89 1.96 28.35
C LEU A 150 -23.23 2.76 27.22
N ASN A 151 -23.99 2.99 26.15
CA ASN A 151 -23.65 3.99 25.15
C ASN A 151 -23.97 5.40 25.70
N ILE A 152 -23.46 6.43 25.02
CA ILE A 152 -23.73 7.85 25.29
C ILE A 152 -25.24 8.14 25.24
N GLU A 153 -25.98 7.40 24.42
CA GLU A 153 -27.44 7.48 24.27
C GLU A 153 -28.21 6.76 25.41
N GLY A 154 -27.51 6.12 26.36
CA GLY A 154 -28.13 5.36 27.45
C GLY A 154 -28.64 3.97 27.04
N GLU A 155 -28.25 3.50 25.86
CA GLU A 155 -28.49 2.14 25.39
C GLU A 155 -27.54 1.17 26.07
N ILE A 156 -28.03 -0.01 26.44
CA ILE A 156 -27.20 -1.05 27.04
C ILE A 156 -26.35 -1.71 25.94
N ILE A 157 -25.03 -1.52 26.00
CA ILE A 157 -24.08 -2.18 25.10
C ILE A 157 -23.72 -3.57 25.63
N TYR A 158 -23.63 -3.71 26.96
CA TYR A 158 -23.25 -4.97 27.59
C TYR A 158 -23.74 -5.07 29.04
N MET A 159 -24.19 -6.27 29.44
CA MET A 159 -24.49 -6.63 30.82
C MET A 159 -23.78 -7.92 31.19
N ASN A 160 -23.28 -7.99 32.42
CA ASN A 160 -22.64 -9.22 32.90
C ASN A 160 -23.64 -10.25 33.45
N ASP A 161 -23.19 -11.50 33.59
CA ASP A 161 -24.04 -12.60 34.04
C ASP A 161 -24.56 -12.42 35.50
N SER A 162 -23.88 -11.64 36.32
CA SER A 162 -24.38 -11.30 37.66
C SER A 162 -25.62 -10.40 37.58
N PHE A 163 -25.57 -9.36 36.74
CA PHE A 163 -26.69 -8.45 36.49
C PHE A 163 -27.89 -9.20 35.88
N ARG A 164 -27.65 -10.03 34.85
CA ARG A 164 -28.72 -10.81 34.19
C ARG A 164 -29.43 -11.79 35.13
N ARG A 165 -28.73 -12.34 36.12
CA ARG A 165 -29.32 -13.26 37.11
C ARG A 165 -30.19 -12.53 38.14
N GLN A 166 -29.81 -11.31 38.51
CA GLN A 166 -30.53 -10.52 39.51
C GLN A 166 -31.69 -9.73 38.88
N HIS A 167 -31.56 -9.32 37.61
CA HIS A 167 -32.53 -8.54 36.85
C HIS A 167 -32.89 -9.19 35.50
N PRO A 168 -33.57 -10.36 35.49
CA PRO A 168 -33.94 -11.07 34.26
C PRO A 168 -34.97 -10.32 33.38
N GLU A 169 -35.64 -9.31 33.94
CA GLU A 169 -36.62 -8.45 33.25
C GLU A 169 -36.00 -7.44 32.28
N ILE A 170 -34.69 -7.19 32.37
CA ILE A 170 -33.97 -6.25 31.51
C ILE A 170 -33.31 -7.03 30.38
N SER A 171 -33.74 -6.79 29.13
CA SER A 171 -33.10 -7.36 27.95
C SER A 171 -31.94 -6.48 27.46
N ASP A 172 -31.00 -7.07 26.73
CA ASP A 172 -29.80 -6.39 26.22
C ASP A 172 -30.15 -5.20 25.29
N ASP A 173 -31.35 -5.16 24.69
CA ASP A 173 -31.78 -4.11 23.75
C ASP A 173 -32.58 -2.95 24.40
N VAL A 174 -32.53 -2.77 25.73
CA VAL A 174 -33.34 -1.75 26.42
C VAL A 174 -32.56 -0.44 26.58
N VAL A 175 -33.17 0.65 26.14
CA VAL A 175 -32.74 2.01 26.52
C VAL A 175 -33.25 2.31 27.92
N ILE A 176 -32.35 2.62 28.85
CA ILE A 176 -32.66 2.80 30.28
C ILE A 176 -33.74 3.87 30.52
N GLY A 177 -33.85 4.85 29.61
CA GLY A 177 -34.82 5.94 29.70
C GLY A 177 -36.30 5.55 29.54
N GLU A 178 -36.63 4.43 28.86
CA GLU A 178 -38.04 4.17 28.49
C GLU A 178 -38.80 3.23 29.43
N ARG A 179 -38.14 2.38 30.24
CA ARG A 179 -38.84 1.27 30.93
C ARG A 179 -38.63 1.11 32.44
N ILE A 180 -37.59 1.70 33.05
CA ILE A 180 -37.14 1.35 34.43
C ILE A 180 -37.47 2.45 35.46
N ILE A 181 -38.38 3.38 35.17
CA ILE A 181 -38.73 4.49 36.10
C ILE A 181 -39.70 4.06 37.24
N ARG A 182 -40.03 2.77 37.37
CA ARG A 182 -41.24 2.36 38.10
C ARG A 182 -41.08 1.79 39.51
N ASP A 183 -39.88 1.63 40.06
CA ASP A 183 -39.75 1.23 41.46
C ASP A 183 -38.93 2.23 42.32
N LYS A 184 -39.49 2.60 43.47
CA LYS A 184 -39.08 3.77 44.28
C LYS A 184 -37.74 3.58 45.02
N GLY A 185 -37.01 2.50 44.76
CA GLY A 185 -35.69 2.22 45.34
C GLY A 185 -34.50 2.60 44.45
N GLU A 186 -34.69 2.69 43.13
CA GLU A 186 -33.58 2.74 42.16
C GLU A 186 -33.53 4.05 41.35
N ALA A 187 -34.56 4.90 41.44
CA ALA A 187 -34.59 6.19 40.76
C ALA A 187 -33.36 7.06 41.06
N ALA A 188 -32.88 7.07 42.31
CA ALA A 188 -31.69 7.83 42.68
C ALA A 188 -30.38 7.30 42.04
N VAL A 189 -30.29 5.98 41.79
CA VAL A 189 -29.15 5.37 41.11
C VAL A 189 -29.20 5.74 39.63
N PHE A 190 -30.37 5.65 39.01
CA PHE A 190 -30.55 5.97 37.59
C PHE A 190 -30.47 7.46 37.28
N ASP A 191 -30.95 8.34 38.16
CA ASP A 191 -30.74 9.79 38.05
C ASP A 191 -29.24 10.12 38.06
N THR A 192 -28.47 9.48 38.94
CA THR A 192 -27.01 9.64 39.01
C THR A 192 -26.34 9.11 37.75
N ILE A 193 -26.78 7.95 37.23
CA ILE A 193 -26.30 7.41 35.94
C ILE A 193 -26.62 8.37 34.80
N SER A 194 -27.83 8.92 34.75
CA SER A 194 -28.26 9.84 33.70
C SER A 194 -27.50 11.17 33.74
N GLU A 195 -27.17 11.67 34.94
CA GLU A 195 -26.33 12.85 35.12
C GLU A 195 -24.88 12.57 34.71
N ALA A 196 -24.32 11.41 35.07
CA ALA A 196 -22.98 11.01 34.66
C ALA A 196 -22.87 10.76 33.15
N LEU A 197 -23.90 10.21 32.51
CA LEU A 197 -23.99 10.09 31.04
C LEU A 197 -24.01 11.45 30.36
N ARG A 198 -24.75 12.42 30.92
CA ARG A 198 -24.80 13.80 30.39
C ARG A 198 -23.43 14.49 30.46
N ASP A 199 -22.67 14.21 31.52
CA ASP A 199 -21.38 14.84 31.77
C ASP A 199 -20.19 14.00 31.26
N GLY A 200 -20.43 12.80 30.74
CA GLY A 200 -19.39 11.89 30.21
C GLY A 200 -18.46 11.30 31.27
N ASN A 201 -18.90 11.21 32.52
CA ASN A 201 -18.09 10.77 33.65
C ASN A 201 -18.32 9.30 34.03
N ASN A 202 -17.26 8.62 34.46
CA ASN A 202 -17.37 7.29 35.05
C ASN A 202 -17.81 7.38 36.52
N ILE A 203 -18.82 6.62 36.91
CA ILE A 203 -19.25 6.53 38.31
C ILE A 203 -18.50 5.39 39.00
N TYR A 204 -17.92 5.67 40.17
CA TYR A 204 -17.27 4.67 41.01
C TYR A 204 -17.87 4.71 42.43
N ASP A 205 -18.20 3.54 42.97
CA ASP A 205 -18.53 3.34 44.40
C ASP A 205 -19.70 4.21 44.93
N PHE A 206 -20.75 4.39 44.12
CA PHE A 206 -21.92 5.18 44.50
C PHE A 206 -22.83 4.41 45.46
N LYS A 207 -23.06 4.97 46.65
CA LYS A 207 -24.12 4.53 47.57
C LYS A 207 -25.31 5.46 47.45
N ALA A 208 -26.40 4.96 46.88
CA ALA A 208 -27.67 5.67 46.92
C ALA A 208 -28.13 5.82 48.37
N ASN A 209 -28.18 7.05 48.87
CA ASN A 209 -28.82 7.33 50.14
C ASN A 209 -30.32 7.13 49.96
N LYS A 210 -30.89 6.12 50.64
CA LYS A 210 -32.33 6.04 50.89
C LYS A 210 -32.73 7.26 51.74
N ASN A 211 -33.17 8.33 51.09
CA ASN A 211 -33.99 9.30 51.78
C ASN A 211 -35.37 8.67 51.97
N ASN A 212 -35.75 8.50 53.24
CA ASN A 212 -37.07 8.04 53.69
C ASN A 212 -38.22 8.78 52.98
#